data_AF-A0AA86ITJ1-F1
#
_entry.id   AF-A0AA86ITJ1-F1
#
_cell.length_a   1.000
_cell.length_b   1.000
_cell.length_c   1.000
_cell.angle_alpha   90.00
_cell.angle_beta   90.00
_cell.angle_gamma   90.00
#
_symmetry.space_group_name_H-M   'P 1'
#
loop_
_entity.id
_entity.type
_entity.pdbx_description
1 polymer ?
#
loop_
_entity_poly.entity_id
_entity_poly.type
_entity_poly.pdbx_seq_one_letter_code
_entity_poly.pdbx_strand_id
1 'polypeptide(L)'
;MKAIEGGSYPFRLISDTDFYQLLPHASGRRRKKLEAAYSAYLEAHHIAAILNWHDERPSDGTISFPGSFIVTNPDEVLEKMQSLRAELSR
;
A
#
# COMPACT_ATOMS: atom_id res chain seq x y z
N MET A 1 -9.87 17.06 -10.79
CA MET A 1 -9.64 15.90 -9.92
C MET A 1 -10.41 14.68 -10.47
N LYS A 2 -9.96 14.07 -11.57
CA LYS A 2 -10.65 12.89 -12.18
C LYS A 2 -9.83 11.60 -12.11
N ALA A 3 -8.57 11.66 -11.68
CA ALA A 3 -7.71 10.47 -11.56
C ALA A 3 -8.11 9.56 -10.37
N ILE A 4 -8.76 10.13 -9.35
CA ILE A 4 -9.19 9.39 -8.14
C ILE A 4 -10.38 8.47 -8.45
N GLU A 5 -11.25 8.82 -9.41
CA GLU A 5 -12.42 8.01 -9.80
C GLU A 5 -12.05 6.84 -10.74
N GLY A 6 -10.86 6.87 -11.36
CA GLY A 6 -10.44 5.89 -12.36
C GLY A 6 -9.65 4.69 -11.82
N GLY A 7 -9.49 4.55 -10.49
CA GLY A 7 -8.75 3.44 -9.87
C GLY A 7 -7.24 3.39 -10.18
N SER A 8 -6.72 4.32 -10.98
CA SER A 8 -5.31 4.42 -11.33
C SER A 8 -4.58 5.27 -10.30
N TYR A 9 -4.25 4.64 -9.16
CA TYR A 9 -3.35 5.24 -8.18
C TYR A 9 -1.91 4.95 -8.62
N PRO A 10 -1.02 5.95 -8.75
CA PRO A 10 0.40 5.64 -8.75
C PRO A 10 0.70 5.02 -7.39
N PHE A 11 0.97 3.71 -7.36
CA PHE A 11 1.46 3.00 -6.18
C PHE A 11 2.83 3.59 -5.81
N ARG A 12 2.83 4.71 -5.09
CA ARG A 12 4.03 5.21 -4.44
C ARG A 12 4.17 4.43 -3.15
N LEU A 13 5.11 3.49 -3.19
CA LEU A 13 5.63 2.87 -1.99
C LEU A 13 6.21 3.95 -1.08
N ILE A 14 5.96 3.85 0.22
CA ILE A 14 6.66 4.65 1.20
C ILE A 14 8.10 4.14 1.21
N SER A 15 9.02 4.93 0.65
CA SER A 15 10.43 4.56 0.65
C SER A 15 10.98 4.57 2.08
N ASP A 16 11.95 3.71 2.35
CA ASP A 16 12.66 3.69 3.64
C ASP A 16 13.19 5.09 3.96
N THR A 17 13.73 5.77 2.95
CA THR A 17 14.31 7.12 3.10
C THR A 17 13.26 8.12 3.58
N ASP A 18 12.10 8.17 2.93
CA ASP A 18 11.02 9.09 3.30
C ASP A 18 10.51 8.78 4.71
N PHE A 19 10.39 7.50 5.06
CA PHE A 19 9.97 7.08 6.39
C PHE A 19 10.99 7.50 7.47
N TYR A 20 12.28 7.25 7.25
CA TYR A 20 13.33 7.60 8.21
C TYR A 20 13.50 9.12 8.37
N GLN A 21 13.22 9.91 7.33
CA GLN A 21 13.19 11.37 7.44
C GLN A 21 12.07 11.88 8.36
N LEU A 22 10.98 11.13 8.53
CA LEU A 22 9.88 11.51 9.42
C LEU A 22 10.16 11.23 10.90
N LEU A 23 11.00 10.22 11.21
CA LEU A 23 11.24 9.78 12.59
C LEU A 23 11.80 10.84 13.54
N PRO A 24 12.73 11.74 13.14
CA PRO A 24 13.23 12.81 13.99
C PRO A 24 12.13 13.79 14.46
N HIS A 25 11.03 13.91 13.72
CA HIS A 25 9.92 14.79 14.05
C HIS A 25 8.87 14.14 14.97
N ALA A 26 9.03 12.85 15.28
CA ALA A 26 8.16 12.11 16.16
C ALA A 26 8.72 12.03 17.59
N SER A 27 7.85 12.12 18.59
CA SER A 27 8.24 11.84 19.98
C SER A 27 8.71 10.39 20.13
N GLY A 28 9.57 10.08 21.10
CA GLY A 28 10.14 8.73 21.26
C GLY A 28 9.09 7.60 21.34
N ARG A 29 7.92 7.87 21.94
CA ARG A 29 6.80 6.92 21.96
C ARG A 29 6.14 6.77 20.58
N ARG A 30 5.98 7.86 19.83
CA ARG A 30 5.40 7.86 18.47
C ARG A 30 6.34 7.19 17.47
N ARG A 31 7.65 7.39 17.61
CA ARG A 31 8.68 6.75 16.78
C ARG A 31 8.57 5.22 16.81
N LYS A 32 8.52 4.61 18.00
CA LYS A 32 8.35 3.14 18.13
C LYS A 32 7.06 2.63 17.47
N LYS A 33 5.97 3.40 17.59
CA LYS A 33 4.68 3.05 16.98
C LYS A 33 4.73 3.16 15.46
N LEU A 34 5.37 4.21 14.94
CA LEU A 34 5.59 4.38 13.50
C LEU A 34 6.48 3.28 12.94
N GLU A 35 7.56 2.90 13.63
CA GLU A 35 8.45 1.81 13.21
C GLU A 35 7.69 0.47 13.15
N ALA A 36 6.89 0.14 14.18
CA ALA A 36 6.06 -1.06 14.18
C ALA A 36 5.01 -1.03 13.05
N ALA A 37 4.38 0.11 12.82
CA ALA A 37 3.40 0.29 11.76
C ALA A 37 4.02 0.21 10.36
N TYR A 38 5.25 0.72 10.19
CA TYR A 38 6.00 0.60 8.95
C TYR A 38 6.43 -0.84 8.66
N SER A 39 6.83 -1.59 9.69
CA SER A 39 7.10 -3.02 9.56
C SER A 39 5.85 -3.79 9.11
N ALA A 40 4.68 -3.48 9.66
CA ALA A 40 3.42 -4.10 9.25
C ALA A 40 3.03 -3.72 7.80
N TYR A 41 3.36 -2.51 7.36
CA TYR A 41 3.21 -2.07 5.97
C TYR A 41 4.12 -2.84 5.00
N LEU A 42 5.39 -3.04 5.34
CA LEU A 42 6.31 -3.85 4.55
C LEU A 42 5.86 -5.31 4.47
N GLU A 43 5.39 -5.87 5.58
CA GLU A 43 4.84 -7.22 5.62
C GLU A 43 3.57 -7.34 4.75
N ALA A 44 2.67 -6.34 4.80
CA ALA A 44 1.47 -6.30 3.96
C ALA A 44 1.83 -6.33 2.47
N HIS A 45 2.91 -5.65 2.07
CA HIS A 45 3.41 -5.70 0.69
C HIS A 45 4.08 -7.03 0.33
N HIS A 46 4.72 -7.69 1.30
CA HIS A 46 5.31 -9.00 1.07
C HIS A 46 4.26 -10.11 0.90
N ILE A 47 3.17 -10.06 1.68
CA ILE A 47 2.09 -11.05 1.63
C ILE A 47 1.03 -10.76 0.56
N ALA A 48 1.08 -9.59 -0.08
CA ALA A 48 0.11 -9.22 -1.10
C ALA A 48 0.21 -10.19 -2.29
N ALA A 49 -0.81 -11.00 -2.48
CA ALA A 49 -0.95 -11.86 -3.63
C ALA A 49 -1.47 -11.03 -4.80
N ILE A 50 -0.63 -10.87 -5.81
CA ILE A 50 -0.89 -9.99 -6.96
C ILE A 50 -1.21 -10.86 -8.18
N LEU A 51 -2.39 -10.65 -8.74
CA LEU A 51 -2.79 -11.19 -10.04
C LEU A 51 -2.64 -10.09 -11.08
N ASN A 52 -1.72 -10.25 -12.02
CA ASN A 52 -1.54 -9.27 -13.08
C ASN A 52 -2.58 -9.49 -14.17
N TRP A 53 -2.91 -8.41 -14.89
CA TRP A 53 -3.79 -8.47 -16.06
C TRP A 53 -3.39 -9.51 -17.11
N HIS A 54 -2.10 -9.86 -17.17
CA HIS A 54 -1.56 -10.85 -18.10
C HIS A 54 -1.74 -12.31 -17.64
N ASP A 55 -2.04 -12.54 -16.35
CA ASP A 55 -2.15 -13.86 -15.75
C ASP A 55 -3.58 -14.43 -15.88
N GLU A 56 -4.60 -13.58 -15.64
CA GLU A 56 -6.00 -13.85 -15.97
C GLU A 56 -6.62 -12.59 -16.55
N ARG A 57 -7.23 -12.67 -17.75
CA ARG A 57 -7.94 -11.53 -18.36
C ARG A 57 -9.24 -11.27 -17.58
N PRO A 58 -9.38 -10.13 -16.88
CA PRO A 58 -10.59 -9.81 -16.13
C PRO A 58 -11.78 -9.40 -16.99
N SER A 59 -11.58 -9.20 -18.30
CA SER A 59 -12.66 -8.88 -19.26
C SER A 59 -12.31 -9.26 -20.69
N ASP A 60 -13.31 -9.20 -21.57
CA ASP A 60 -13.34 -9.61 -22.98
C ASP A 60 -12.34 -8.87 -23.92
N GLY A 61 -11.34 -8.18 -23.37
CA GLY A 61 -10.20 -7.63 -24.11
C GLY A 61 -10.35 -6.18 -24.56
N THR A 62 -11.41 -5.48 -24.16
CA THR A 62 -11.73 -4.14 -24.69
C THR A 62 -10.91 -3.01 -24.06
N ILE A 63 -10.36 -3.19 -22.86
CA ILE A 63 -9.55 -2.17 -22.17
C ILE A 63 -8.36 -2.84 -21.49
N SER A 64 -7.14 -2.46 -21.91
CA SER A 64 -5.89 -2.90 -21.30
C SER A 64 -5.29 -1.76 -20.50
N PHE A 65 -4.96 -2.03 -19.24
CA PHE A 65 -4.20 -1.12 -18.39
C PHE A 65 -2.83 -1.75 -18.11
N PRO A 66 -1.77 -1.36 -18.86
CA PRO A 66 -0.43 -1.88 -18.61
C PRO A 66 -0.01 -1.57 -17.16
N GLY A 67 0.32 -2.62 -16.39
CA GLY A 67 0.71 -2.51 -14.99
C GLY A 67 -0.45 -2.51 -13.99
N SER A 68 -1.69 -2.78 -14.42
CA SER A 68 -2.78 -3.06 -13.48
C SER A 68 -2.63 -4.45 -12.88
N PHE A 69 -3.01 -4.54 -11.62
CA PHE A 69 -3.04 -5.79 -10.88
C PHE A 69 -4.19 -5.81 -9.89
N ILE A 70 -4.62 -7.00 -9.53
CA ILE A 70 -5.63 -7.25 -8.50
C ILE A 70 -4.91 -7.89 -7.31
N VAL A 71 -5.14 -7.34 -6.11
CA VAL A 71 -4.73 -8.01 -4.88
C VAL A 71 -5.80 -9.05 -4.54
N THR A 72 -5.44 -10.33 -4.53
CA THR A 72 -6.39 -11.44 -4.36
C THR A 72 -6.64 -11.79 -2.89
N ASN A 73 -5.81 -11.30 -1.96
CA ASN A 73 -6.01 -11.37 -0.51
C ASN A 73 -6.16 -9.96 0.12
N PRO A 74 -7.14 -9.14 -0.32
CA PRO A 74 -7.24 -7.75 0.09
C PRO A 74 -7.50 -7.59 1.60
N ASP A 75 -8.27 -8.50 2.21
CA ASP A 75 -8.61 -8.42 3.63
C ASP A 75 -7.39 -8.56 4.55
N GLU A 76 -6.51 -9.54 4.26
CA GLU A 76 -5.27 -9.77 5.01
C GLU A 76 -4.29 -8.60 4.88
N VAL A 77 -4.17 -8.05 3.66
CA VAL A 77 -3.33 -6.89 3.38
C VAL A 77 -3.87 -5.66 4.11
N LEU A 78 -5.18 -5.42 4.06
CA LEU A 78 -5.81 -4.28 4.72
C LEU A 78 -5.72 -4.37 6.24
N GLU A 79 -5.86 -5.56 6.82
CA GLU A 79 -5.71 -5.79 8.27
C GLU A 79 -4.32 -5.35 8.75
N LYS A 80 -3.26 -5.77 8.05
CA LYS A 80 -1.88 -5.38 8.37
C LYS A 80 -1.63 -3.87 8.19
N MET A 81 -2.31 -3.25 7.21
CA MET A 81 -2.19 -1.80 6.96
C MET A 81 -2.94 -0.93 7.98
N GLN A 82 -3.86 -1.47 8.79
CA GLN A 82 -4.65 -0.68 9.75
C GLN A 82 -3.76 0.09 10.75
N SER A 83 -2.68 -0.54 11.23
CA SER A 83 -1.74 0.07 12.18
C SER A 83 -1.09 1.34 11.61
N LEU A 84 -0.70 1.30 10.33
CA LEU A 84 -0.12 2.46 9.65
C LEU A 84 -1.16 3.56 9.44
N ARG A 85 -2.36 3.20 9.01
CA ARG A 85 -3.47 4.16 8.84
C ARG A 85 -3.78 4.89 10.14
N ALA A 86 -3.79 4.20 11.28
CA ALA A 86 -4.08 4.79 12.58
C ALA A 86 -3.01 5.79 13.04
N GLU A 87 -1.72 5.51 12.78
CA GLU A 87 -0.62 6.40 13.19
C GLU A 87 -0.41 7.60 12.26
N LEU A 88 -0.81 7.49 10.99
CA LEU A 88 -0.76 8.58 10.01
C LEU A 88 -1.98 9.51 10.08
N SER A 89 -3.12 9.06 10.62
CA SER A 89 -4.36 9.87 10.73
C SER A 89 -4.42 10.75 11.99
N ARG A 90 -3.34 10.80 12.78
CA ARG A 90 -3.22 11.53 14.05
C ARG A 90 -2.32 12.75 13.94
#